data_AF-A8YN67-F1
#
_entry.id   AF-A8YN67-F1
#
_cell.length_a   1.000
_cell.length_b   1.000
_cell.length_c   1.000
_cell.angle_alpha   90.00
_cell.angle_beta   90.00
_cell.angle_gamma   90.00
#
_symmetry.space_group_name_H-M   'P 1'
#
loop_
_entity.id
_entity.type
_entity.pdbx_description
1 polymer ?
#
loop_
_entity_poly.entity_id
_entity_poly.type
_entity_poly.pdbx_seq_one_letter_code
_entity_poly.pdbx_strand_id
1 'polypeptide(L)'
;MGEDSVLGFHLVGILAFSLSTQIFFFLATLVLSGFDPLVSVSQVKIFQYNKSSDSYYPVVAISDRKLKEDIKEYEKFERVVTEKGQDRVTIAIDVSSHKINLNDQSIENYGDLIYLKSKGSGTIEKNEDWLQYSREIFKTINIAQQKNYQEIKLVYSMPITLGILVGMAVQQYWPILLTQYENSTYRNLINLQEFKLYRGQ
;
A
#
# COMPACT_ATOMS: atom_id res chain seq x y z
N MET A 1 -13.18 -2.29 35.19
CA MET A 1 -13.98 -2.24 33.94
C MET A 1 -13.39 -1.23 32.93
N GLY A 2 -12.06 -1.08 32.84
CA GLY A 2 -11.45 0.07 32.13
C GLY A 2 -10.30 -0.23 31.17
N GLU A 3 -9.71 -1.42 31.20
CA GLU A 3 -8.59 -1.77 30.29
C GLU A 3 -9.04 -2.63 29.11
N ASP A 4 -9.95 -3.59 29.33
CA ASP A 4 -10.46 -4.49 28.28
C ASP A 4 -11.31 -3.77 27.22
N SER A 5 -12.04 -2.72 27.61
CA SER A 5 -12.81 -1.89 26.68
C SER A 5 -11.89 -1.05 25.78
N VAL A 6 -10.82 -0.50 26.33
CA VAL A 6 -9.82 0.29 25.58
C VAL A 6 -9.04 -0.60 24.59
N LEU A 7 -8.67 -1.80 25.02
CA LEU A 7 -8.10 -2.83 24.15
C LEU A 7 -9.07 -3.25 23.05
N GLY A 8 -10.35 -3.46 23.37
CA GLY A 8 -11.40 -3.77 22.39
C GLY A 8 -11.58 -2.68 21.33
N PHE A 9 -11.59 -1.39 21.72
CA PHE A 9 -11.68 -0.27 20.77
C PHE A 9 -10.42 -0.10 19.92
N HIS A 10 -9.23 -0.37 20.48
CA HIS A 10 -7.99 -0.37 19.71
C HIS A 10 -7.93 -1.54 18.72
N LEU A 11 -8.34 -2.74 19.14
CA LEU A 11 -8.34 -3.94 18.29
C LEU A 11 -9.37 -3.83 17.17
N VAL A 12 -10.59 -3.37 17.47
CA VAL A 12 -11.64 -3.08 16.47
C VAL A 12 -11.21 -1.94 15.55
N GLY A 13 -10.52 -0.92 16.07
CA GLY A 13 -9.96 0.17 15.28
C GLY A 13 -8.87 -0.29 14.30
N ILE A 14 -7.96 -1.16 14.73
CA ILE A 14 -6.90 -1.73 13.89
C ILE A 14 -7.47 -2.72 12.85
N LEU A 15 -8.43 -3.56 13.26
CA LEU A 15 -9.11 -4.49 12.37
C LEU A 15 -9.94 -3.75 11.32
N ALA A 16 -10.73 -2.75 11.72
CA ALA A 16 -11.51 -1.91 10.81
C ALA A 16 -10.61 -1.05 9.91
N PHE A 17 -9.46 -0.59 10.39
CA PHE A 17 -8.47 0.15 9.60
C PHE A 17 -7.78 -0.75 8.56
N SER A 18 -7.39 -1.97 8.92
CA SER A 18 -6.78 -2.92 7.98
C SER A 18 -7.79 -3.38 6.92
N LEU A 19 -9.01 -3.75 7.34
CA LEU A 19 -10.07 -4.21 6.45
C LEU A 19 -10.57 -3.09 5.53
N SER A 20 -10.69 -1.85 6.03
CA SER A 20 -11.03 -0.70 5.19
C SER A 20 -9.90 -0.37 4.21
N THR A 21 -8.63 -0.36 4.64
CA THR A 21 -7.49 -0.16 3.72
C THR A 21 -7.51 -1.18 2.58
N GLN A 22 -7.84 -2.43 2.91
CA GLN A 22 -7.89 -3.53 1.95
C GLN A 22 -9.10 -3.44 1.03
N ILE A 23 -10.30 -3.17 1.55
CA ILE A 23 -11.50 -2.93 0.74
C ILE A 23 -11.29 -1.72 -0.17
N PHE A 24 -10.60 -0.68 0.29
CA PHE A 24 -10.31 0.50 -0.53
C PHE A 24 -9.17 0.27 -1.53
N PHE A 25 -8.12 -0.48 -1.20
CA PHE A 25 -7.10 -0.91 -2.16
C PHE A 25 -7.73 -1.76 -3.25
N PHE A 26 -8.59 -2.69 -2.85
CA PHE A 26 -9.41 -3.53 -3.71
C PHE A 26 -10.35 -2.72 -4.58
N LEU A 27 -11.15 -1.81 -4.01
CA LEU A 27 -12.06 -0.94 -4.75
C LEU A 27 -11.30 -0.02 -5.68
N ALA A 28 -10.16 0.53 -5.29
CA ALA A 28 -9.33 1.36 -6.17
C ALA A 28 -8.81 0.55 -7.37
N THR A 29 -8.33 -0.67 -7.11
CA THR A 29 -7.82 -1.58 -8.15
C THR A 29 -8.95 -2.08 -9.08
N LEU A 30 -10.13 -2.40 -8.53
CA LEU A 30 -11.31 -2.88 -9.23
C LEU A 30 -12.02 -1.78 -10.03
N VAL A 31 -12.16 -0.59 -9.42
CA VAL A 31 -12.76 0.58 -10.07
C VAL A 31 -11.88 1.00 -11.23
N LEU A 32 -10.56 1.17 -11.06
CA LEU A 32 -9.73 1.70 -12.14
C LEU A 32 -9.44 0.75 -13.29
N SER A 33 -9.36 -0.55 -13.04
CA SER A 33 -9.18 -1.50 -14.13
C SER A 33 -10.40 -1.54 -15.09
N GLY A 34 -11.56 -1.01 -14.66
CA GLY A 34 -12.72 -0.74 -15.51
C GLY A 34 -12.98 0.77 -15.80
N PHE A 35 -12.43 1.68 -15.01
CA PHE A 35 -12.64 3.14 -15.05
C PHE A 35 -11.38 3.95 -15.41
N ASP A 36 -10.31 3.33 -15.91
CA ASP A 36 -9.13 4.03 -16.47
C ASP A 36 -9.54 5.21 -17.39
N PRO A 37 -10.58 5.09 -18.25
CA PRO A 37 -11.12 6.22 -18.97
C PRO A 37 -11.65 7.33 -18.04
N LEU A 38 -12.52 7.03 -17.06
CA LEU A 38 -13.20 8.04 -16.23
C LEU A 38 -12.23 8.83 -15.32
N VAL A 39 -11.22 8.17 -14.77
CA VAL A 39 -10.17 8.83 -13.97
C VAL A 39 -9.14 9.54 -14.84
N SER A 40 -9.03 9.17 -16.13
CA SER A 40 -8.32 10.00 -17.13
C SER A 40 -9.09 11.27 -17.51
N VAL A 41 -10.44 11.25 -17.49
CA VAL A 41 -11.27 12.41 -17.90
C VAL A 41 -11.63 13.36 -16.74
N SER A 42 -11.56 12.91 -15.48
CA SER A 42 -11.98 13.70 -14.31
C SER A 42 -10.95 13.69 -13.18
N GLN A 43 -10.65 14.88 -12.62
CA GLN A 43 -9.75 15.00 -11.47
C GLN A 43 -10.40 14.37 -10.23
N VAL A 44 -9.83 13.27 -9.73
CA VAL A 44 -10.28 12.62 -8.49
C VAL A 44 -9.58 13.28 -7.30
N LYS A 45 -10.33 13.85 -6.36
CA LYS A 45 -9.78 14.35 -5.09
C LYS A 45 -9.88 13.27 -4.02
N ILE A 46 -8.75 12.90 -3.43
CA ILE A 46 -8.71 11.99 -2.28
C ILE A 46 -8.61 12.78 -0.99
N PHE A 47 -9.35 12.33 0.01
CA PHE A 47 -9.36 12.88 1.35
C PHE A 47 -8.80 11.87 2.35
N GLN A 48 -8.12 12.35 3.38
CA GLN A 48 -7.64 11.57 4.51
C GLN A 48 -8.38 12.04 5.77
N TYR A 49 -8.82 11.08 6.60
CA TYR A 49 -9.39 11.38 7.90
C TYR A 49 -8.28 11.69 8.91
N ASN A 50 -8.44 12.77 9.67
CA ASN A 50 -7.58 13.11 10.81
C ASN A 50 -8.36 12.87 12.11
N LYS A 51 -7.86 11.97 12.96
CA LYS A 51 -8.47 11.69 14.26
C LYS A 51 -8.33 12.85 15.25
N SER A 52 -7.23 13.61 15.18
CA SER A 52 -6.96 14.73 16.09
C SER A 52 -7.88 15.93 15.85
N SER A 53 -8.32 16.15 14.61
CA SER A 53 -9.22 17.26 14.24
C SER A 53 -10.64 16.81 13.90
N ASP A 54 -10.93 15.51 14.04
CA ASP A 54 -12.19 14.86 13.68
C ASP A 54 -12.76 15.31 12.31
N SER A 55 -11.91 15.36 11.30
CA SER A 55 -12.25 15.95 10.01
C SER A 55 -11.53 15.29 8.84
N TYR A 56 -12.17 15.27 7.67
CA TYR A 56 -11.52 14.92 6.41
C TYR A 56 -10.84 16.14 5.79
N TYR A 57 -9.65 15.94 5.23
CA TYR A 57 -8.93 16.98 4.49
C TYR A 57 -8.44 16.44 3.14
N PRO A 58 -8.43 17.27 2.09
CA PRO A 58 -7.92 16.85 0.78
C PRO A 58 -6.40 16.66 0.88
N VAL A 59 -5.91 15.54 0.36
CA VAL A 59 -4.47 15.23 0.32
C VAL A 59 -3.90 15.30 -1.09
N VAL A 60 -4.69 14.95 -2.11
CA VAL A 60 -4.22 14.94 -3.50
C VAL A 60 -5.40 15.02 -4.47
N ALA A 61 -5.17 15.73 -5.58
CA ALA A 61 -6.03 15.70 -6.76
C ALA A 61 -5.29 14.92 -7.86
N ILE A 62 -5.87 13.81 -8.29
CA ILE A 62 -5.22 12.82 -9.15
C ILE A 62 -5.62 13.04 -10.60
N SER A 63 -4.61 12.96 -11.45
CA SER A 63 -4.72 12.68 -12.89
C SER A 63 -3.76 11.53 -13.19
N ASP A 64 -4.19 10.53 -13.98
CA ASP A 64 -3.44 9.28 -14.22
C ASP A 64 -1.97 9.52 -14.60
N ARG A 65 -1.69 10.50 -15.48
CA ARG A 65 -0.33 10.86 -15.91
C ARG A 65 0.62 11.14 -14.74
N LYS A 66 0.15 11.85 -13.70
CA LYS A 66 1.00 12.21 -12.56
C LYS A 66 1.27 11.02 -11.65
N LEU A 67 0.41 10.02 -11.60
CA LEU A 67 0.57 8.90 -10.67
C LEU A 67 1.71 7.96 -11.07
N LYS A 68 1.91 7.78 -12.37
CA LYS A 68 2.90 6.85 -12.96
C LYS A 68 4.15 7.56 -13.50
N GLU A 69 4.33 8.84 -13.16
CA GLU A 69 5.53 9.60 -13.54
C GLU A 69 6.79 8.97 -12.94
N ASP A 70 7.78 8.73 -13.79
CA ASP A 70 9.07 8.20 -13.34
C ASP A 70 9.80 9.22 -12.46
N ILE A 71 10.49 8.71 -11.44
CA ILE A 71 11.22 9.51 -10.47
C ILE A 71 12.68 9.07 -10.46
N LYS A 72 13.60 10.02 -10.27
CA LYS A 72 15.04 9.71 -10.28
C LYS A 72 15.51 9.11 -8.96
N GLU A 73 15.10 9.69 -7.85
CA GLU A 73 15.59 9.35 -6.51
C GLU A 73 14.45 9.08 -5.54
N TYR A 74 14.77 8.41 -4.42
CA TYR A 74 13.84 8.21 -3.31
C TYR A 74 13.97 9.39 -2.36
N GLU A 75 12.98 10.28 -2.37
CA GLU A 75 12.89 11.44 -1.50
C GLU A 75 12.26 11.08 -0.16
N LYS A 76 11.20 10.26 -0.18
CA LYS A 76 10.38 9.91 0.98
C LYS A 76 10.82 8.65 1.71
N PHE A 77 11.45 7.71 1.00
CA PHE A 77 11.89 6.44 1.57
C PHE A 77 13.41 6.27 1.59
N GLU A 78 13.91 5.62 2.63
CA GLU A 78 15.14 4.86 2.58
C GLU A 78 14.82 3.44 2.09
N ARG A 79 15.47 3.02 1.00
CA ARG A 79 15.28 1.68 0.41
C ARG A 79 16.42 0.77 0.82
N VAL A 80 16.09 -0.29 1.55
CA VAL A 80 17.01 -1.35 1.95
C VAL A 80 16.64 -2.64 1.21
N VAL A 81 17.63 -3.36 0.68
CA VAL A 81 17.41 -4.60 -0.08
C VAL A 81 18.22 -5.72 0.56
N THR A 82 17.57 -6.85 0.78
CA THR A 82 18.18 -8.11 1.22
C THR A 82 17.87 -9.17 0.17
N GLU A 83 18.88 -9.56 -0.59
CA GLU A 83 18.77 -10.59 -1.62
C GLU A 83 19.15 -11.95 -1.05
N LYS A 84 18.26 -12.93 -1.21
CA LYS A 84 18.45 -14.34 -0.87
C LYS A 84 18.51 -15.22 -2.13
N GLY A 85 18.41 -14.61 -3.33
CA GLY A 85 18.42 -15.30 -4.61
C GLY A 85 17.14 -16.10 -4.88
N GLN A 86 16.01 -15.67 -4.29
CA GLN A 86 14.73 -16.33 -4.44
C GLN A 86 13.95 -15.75 -5.63
N ASP A 87 13.00 -16.51 -6.17
CA ASP A 87 12.12 -16.07 -7.26
C ASP A 87 10.93 -15.23 -6.78
N ARG A 88 10.81 -15.01 -5.47
CA ARG A 88 9.78 -14.21 -4.81
C ARG A 88 10.39 -13.09 -3.99
N VAL A 89 9.64 -12.01 -3.82
CA VAL A 89 10.08 -10.85 -3.04
C VAL A 89 8.97 -10.33 -2.14
N THR A 90 9.32 -9.97 -0.91
CA THR A 90 8.50 -9.13 -0.04
C THR A 90 8.89 -7.67 -0.22
N ILE A 91 7.92 -6.80 -0.52
CA ILE A 91 8.08 -5.36 -0.40
C ILE A 91 7.38 -4.92 0.88
N ALA A 92 8.17 -4.49 1.87
CA ALA A 92 7.70 -4.01 3.17
C ALA A 92 7.67 -2.47 3.19
N ILE A 93 6.50 -1.87 3.41
CA ILE A 93 6.26 -0.41 3.32
C ILE A 93 5.91 0.15 4.70
N ASP A 94 6.82 0.93 5.29
CA ASP A 94 6.70 1.43 6.67
C ASP A 94 6.60 2.95 6.70
N VAL A 95 5.36 3.43 6.77
CA VAL A 95 4.95 4.85 6.62
C VAL A 95 4.11 5.34 7.80
N SER A 96 3.87 4.50 8.80
CA SER A 96 3.07 4.84 9.97
C SER A 96 3.89 4.75 11.26
N SER A 97 3.25 5.16 12.37
CA SER A 97 3.82 4.98 13.71
C SER A 97 3.96 3.50 14.11
N HIS A 98 3.18 2.60 13.52
CA HIS A 98 3.29 1.16 13.77
C HIS A 98 4.35 0.56 12.83
N LYS A 99 5.42 0.01 13.40
CA LYS A 99 6.54 -0.53 12.61
C LYS A 99 6.29 -1.96 12.18
N ILE A 100 6.78 -2.31 10.98
CA ILE A 100 6.70 -3.68 10.46
C ILE A 100 7.74 -4.54 11.20
N ASN A 101 7.32 -5.70 11.71
CA ASN A 101 8.24 -6.69 12.26
C ASN A 101 8.89 -7.47 11.12
N LEU A 102 10.08 -7.03 10.67
CA LEU A 102 10.79 -7.67 9.56
C LEU A 102 11.31 -9.09 9.89
N ASN A 103 11.38 -9.45 11.16
CA ASN A 103 11.78 -10.79 11.62
C ASN A 103 10.59 -11.76 11.72
N ASP A 104 9.40 -11.36 11.26
CA ASP A 104 8.25 -12.26 11.20
C ASP A 104 8.52 -13.38 10.19
N GLN A 105 8.24 -14.62 10.57
CA GLN A 105 8.49 -15.79 9.73
C GLN A 105 7.75 -15.73 8.38
N SER A 106 6.61 -15.05 8.31
CA SER A 106 5.87 -14.88 7.05
C SER A 106 6.56 -13.95 6.05
N ILE A 107 7.50 -13.12 6.51
CA ILE A 107 8.39 -12.28 5.70
C ILE A 107 9.70 -13.02 5.46
N GLU A 108 10.37 -13.48 6.51
CA GLU A 108 11.70 -14.09 6.41
C GLU A 108 11.71 -15.32 5.49
N ASN A 109 10.68 -16.16 5.57
CA ASN A 109 10.62 -17.41 4.81
C ASN A 109 10.05 -17.24 3.39
N TYR A 110 9.60 -16.04 3.01
CA TYR A 110 8.90 -15.86 1.74
C TYR A 110 9.83 -15.67 0.54
N GLY A 111 10.93 -14.94 0.72
CA GLY A 111 11.85 -14.64 -0.39
C GLY A 111 12.82 -13.52 -0.08
N ASP A 112 13.24 -12.83 -1.13
CA ASP A 112 14.00 -11.59 -1.04
C ASP A 112 13.18 -10.51 -0.30
N LEU A 113 13.84 -9.48 0.22
CA LEU A 113 13.18 -8.39 0.94
C LEU A 113 13.61 -7.04 0.36
N ILE A 114 12.63 -6.20 0.04
CA ILE A 114 12.83 -4.78 -0.21
C ILE A 114 12.05 -4.02 0.88
N TYR A 115 12.77 -3.34 1.76
CA TYR A 115 12.19 -2.53 2.82
C TYR A 115 12.21 -1.05 2.45
N LEU A 116 11.03 -0.43 2.42
CA LEU A 116 10.81 0.99 2.22
C LEU A 116 10.49 1.62 3.58
N LYS A 117 11.52 2.21 4.19
CA LYS A 117 11.41 2.90 5.48
C LYS A 117 11.15 4.38 5.24
N SER A 118 10.04 4.92 5.72
CA SER A 118 9.78 6.36 5.62
C SER A 118 10.89 7.14 6.35
N LYS A 119 11.41 8.18 5.68
CA LYS A 119 12.37 9.13 6.28
C LYS A 119 11.69 10.09 7.27
N GLY A 120 10.37 10.19 7.24
CA GLY A 120 9.58 11.02 8.15
C GLY A 120 9.38 10.40 9.54
N SER A 121 9.01 11.23 10.51
CA SER A 121 8.75 10.82 11.89
C SER A 121 7.28 10.42 12.11
N GLY A 122 6.92 9.21 11.66
CA GLY A 122 5.59 8.63 11.89
C GLY A 122 4.66 8.74 10.69
N THR A 123 3.37 8.99 10.95
CA THR A 123 2.34 9.13 9.91
C THR A 123 2.61 10.34 9.01
N ILE A 124 2.36 10.20 7.71
CA ILE A 124 2.50 11.28 6.71
C ILE A 124 1.76 12.56 7.13
N GLU A 125 2.44 13.70 7.08
CA GLU A 125 1.83 14.99 7.40
C GLU A 125 0.92 15.49 6.26
N LYS A 126 -0.04 16.35 6.60
CA LYS A 126 -1.04 16.85 5.66
C LYS A 126 -0.46 17.59 4.44
N ASN A 127 0.61 18.34 4.66
CA ASN A 127 1.29 19.20 3.68
C ASN A 127 2.39 18.47 2.90
N GLU A 128 2.65 17.20 3.21
CA GLU A 128 3.62 16.42 2.45
C GLU A 128 3.11 16.10 1.04
N ASP A 129 4.05 15.76 0.14
CA ASP A 129 3.71 15.25 -1.18
C ASP A 129 3.35 13.75 -1.09
N TRP A 130 2.07 13.47 -0.86
CA TRP A 130 1.51 12.11 -0.85
C TRP A 130 1.69 11.36 -2.17
N LEU A 131 1.79 12.09 -3.28
CA LEU A 131 1.98 11.49 -4.60
C LEU A 131 3.40 10.94 -4.76
N GLN A 132 4.39 11.66 -4.22
CA GLN A 132 5.79 11.21 -4.21
C GLN A 132 5.95 9.89 -3.45
N TYR A 133 5.28 9.71 -2.30
CA TYR A 133 5.24 8.41 -1.61
C TYR A 133 4.71 7.29 -2.50
N SER A 134 3.60 7.53 -3.21
CA SER A 134 3.00 6.55 -4.10
C SER A 134 3.92 6.20 -5.28
N ARG A 135 4.56 7.20 -5.90
CA ARG A 135 5.51 7.01 -7.01
C ARG A 135 6.72 6.19 -6.59
N GLU A 136 7.26 6.42 -5.39
CA GLU A 136 8.39 5.66 -4.85
C GLU A 136 8.03 4.19 -4.59
N ILE A 137 6.84 3.93 -4.06
CA ILE A 137 6.32 2.57 -3.90
C ILE A 137 6.13 1.92 -5.27
N PHE A 138 5.50 2.61 -6.21
CA PHE A 138 5.27 2.13 -7.57
C PHE A 138 6.58 1.81 -8.31
N LYS A 139 7.58 2.69 -8.23
CA LYS A 139 8.92 2.46 -8.76
C LYS A 139 9.53 1.19 -8.18
N THR A 140 9.36 0.94 -6.89
CA THR A 140 9.89 -0.27 -6.23
C THR A 140 9.22 -1.54 -6.75
N ILE A 141 7.91 -1.49 -6.97
CA ILE A 141 7.14 -2.59 -7.58
C ILE A 141 7.61 -2.83 -9.02
N ASN A 142 7.83 -1.77 -9.81
CA ASN A 142 8.37 -1.88 -11.17
C ASN A 142 9.77 -2.49 -11.20
N ILE A 143 10.65 -2.11 -10.27
CA ILE A 143 12.00 -2.71 -10.17
C ILE A 143 11.90 -4.21 -9.88
N ALA A 144 10.99 -4.62 -8.98
CA ALA A 144 10.77 -6.03 -8.70
C ALA A 144 10.32 -6.80 -9.96
N GLN A 145 9.46 -6.21 -10.78
CA GLN A 145 9.06 -6.82 -12.05
C GLN A 145 10.21 -6.90 -13.06
N GLN A 146 11.01 -5.85 -13.19
CA GLN A 146 12.16 -5.85 -14.10
C GLN A 146 13.19 -6.91 -13.71
N LYS A 147 13.24 -7.28 -12.42
CA LYS A 147 14.02 -8.41 -11.91
C LYS A 147 13.38 -9.78 -12.13
N ASN A 148 12.18 -9.84 -12.72
CA ASN A 148 11.43 -11.06 -13.02
C ASN A 148 11.07 -11.90 -11.78
N TYR A 149 10.76 -11.27 -10.65
CA TYR A 149 10.13 -12.00 -9.54
C TYR A 149 8.77 -12.57 -9.98
N GLN A 150 8.51 -13.83 -9.64
CA GLN A 150 7.29 -14.57 -9.99
C GLN A 150 6.08 -14.11 -9.16
N GLU A 151 6.32 -13.61 -7.95
CA GLU A 151 5.28 -13.06 -7.08
C GLU A 151 5.88 -11.98 -6.16
N ILE A 152 5.11 -10.91 -5.95
CA ILE A 152 5.45 -9.80 -5.07
C ILE A 152 4.48 -9.82 -3.89
N LYS A 153 4.96 -10.09 -2.68
CA LYS A 153 4.18 -9.93 -1.45
C LYS A 153 4.28 -8.48 -0.97
N LEU A 154 3.14 -7.83 -0.75
CA LEU A 154 3.10 -6.52 -0.12
C LEU A 154 2.78 -6.66 1.37
N VAL A 155 3.71 -6.21 2.21
CA VAL A 155 3.51 -5.99 3.63
C VAL A 155 3.55 -4.50 3.89
N TYR A 156 2.55 -3.95 4.56
CA TYR A 156 2.43 -2.50 4.65
C TYR A 156 1.88 -2.03 5.99
N SER A 157 2.43 -0.92 6.43
CA SER A 157 1.97 -0.12 7.55
C SER A 157 1.88 1.33 7.08
N MET A 158 0.72 1.71 6.55
CA MET A 158 0.50 2.99 5.90
C MET A 158 -0.95 3.48 6.04
N PRO A 159 -1.20 4.79 5.87
CA PRO A 159 -2.56 5.32 5.78
C PRO A 159 -3.36 4.70 4.63
N ILE A 160 -4.67 4.49 4.84
CA ILE A 160 -5.61 3.98 3.82
C ILE A 160 -5.46 4.73 2.49
N THR A 161 -5.37 6.05 2.57
CA THR A 161 -5.26 6.92 1.40
C THR A 161 -4.01 6.64 0.57
N LEU A 162 -2.86 6.31 1.20
CA LEU A 162 -1.67 5.91 0.45
C LEU A 162 -1.86 4.53 -0.18
N GLY A 163 -2.53 3.60 0.51
CA GLY A 163 -2.93 2.32 -0.05
C GLY A 163 -3.78 2.46 -1.31
N ILE A 164 -4.78 3.36 -1.29
CA ILE A 164 -5.58 3.69 -2.47
C ILE A 164 -4.65 4.15 -3.61
N LEU A 165 -3.81 5.15 -3.37
CA LEU A 165 -2.90 5.69 -4.40
C LEU A 165 -2.02 4.61 -5.03
N VAL A 166 -1.46 3.72 -4.22
CA VAL A 166 -0.63 2.61 -4.71
C VAL A 166 -1.48 1.64 -5.53
N GLY A 167 -2.66 1.23 -5.06
CA GLY A 167 -3.56 0.36 -5.83
C GLY A 167 -3.95 0.97 -7.17
N MET A 168 -4.18 2.29 -7.20
CA MET A 168 -4.44 3.03 -8.43
C MET A 168 -3.24 3.02 -9.40
N ALA A 169 -2.02 3.07 -8.89
CA ALA A 169 -0.80 3.08 -9.71
C ALA A 169 -0.52 1.69 -10.30
N VAL A 170 -0.72 0.65 -9.49
CA VAL A 170 -0.29 -0.74 -9.72
C VAL A 170 -1.19 -1.50 -10.71
N GLN A 171 -2.50 -1.23 -10.74
CA GLN A 171 -3.47 -1.94 -11.59
C GLN A 171 -3.43 -3.49 -11.39
N GLN A 172 -4.07 -4.29 -12.27
CA GLN A 172 -4.31 -5.74 -12.07
C GLN A 172 -3.34 -6.68 -12.81
N TYR A 173 -2.25 -6.17 -13.38
CA TYR A 173 -1.45 -6.99 -14.31
C TYR A 173 -0.44 -7.92 -13.64
N TRP A 174 -0.20 -7.76 -12.33
CA TRP A 174 0.97 -8.34 -11.68
C TRP A 174 0.60 -9.31 -10.56
N PRO A 175 1.38 -10.38 -10.36
CA PRO A 175 1.19 -11.35 -9.28
C PRO A 175 1.57 -10.70 -7.94
N ILE A 176 0.64 -9.91 -7.41
CA ILE A 176 0.81 -9.17 -6.16
C ILE A 176 -0.07 -9.79 -5.10
N LEU A 177 0.57 -10.31 -4.07
CA LEU A 177 -0.07 -10.89 -2.89
C LEU A 177 -0.21 -9.82 -1.81
N LEU A 178 -1.45 -9.40 -1.54
CA LEU A 178 -1.76 -8.51 -0.44
C LEU A 178 -1.78 -9.28 0.88
N THR A 179 -1.37 -8.61 1.96
CA THR A 179 -1.35 -9.19 3.30
C THR A 179 -2.18 -8.39 4.30
N GLN A 180 -2.58 -9.05 5.38
CA GLN A 180 -3.21 -8.44 6.55
C GLN A 180 -2.39 -8.76 7.79
N TYR A 181 -2.12 -7.73 8.59
CA TYR A 181 -1.59 -7.97 9.93
C TYR A 181 -2.73 -8.46 10.84
N GLU A 182 -2.66 -9.72 11.27
CA GLU A 182 -3.64 -10.36 12.13
C GLU A 182 -2.93 -11.34 13.06
N ASN A 183 -3.32 -11.38 14.34
CA ASN A 183 -2.76 -12.31 15.33
C ASN A 183 -1.22 -12.25 15.39
N SER A 184 -0.68 -11.03 15.38
CA SER A 184 0.75 -10.74 15.44
C SER A 184 1.60 -11.23 14.26
N THR A 185 0.98 -11.57 13.12
CA THR A 185 1.70 -11.97 11.89
C THR A 185 1.04 -11.40 10.63
N TYR A 186 1.76 -11.42 9.50
CA TYR A 186 1.24 -10.99 8.20
C TYR A 186 0.67 -12.16 7.43
N ARG A 187 -0.67 -12.28 7.44
CA ARG A 187 -1.39 -13.33 6.74
C ARG A 187 -1.66 -12.95 5.29
N ASN A 188 -1.57 -13.94 4.42
CA ASN A 188 -1.94 -13.80 3.01
C ASN A 188 -3.44 -13.52 2.92
N LEU A 189 -3.81 -12.50 2.15
CA LEU A 189 -5.21 -12.11 1.98
C LEU A 189 -5.73 -12.47 0.60
N ILE A 190 -5.16 -11.84 -0.45
CA ILE A 190 -5.62 -12.02 -1.82
C ILE A 190 -4.48 -11.74 -2.80
N ASN A 191 -4.41 -12.54 -3.88
CA ASN A 191 -3.56 -12.24 -5.01
C ASN A 191 -4.35 -11.44 -6.06
N LEU A 192 -3.80 -10.32 -6.52
CA LEU A 192 -4.48 -9.44 -7.49
C LEU A 192 -4.78 -10.13 -8.83
N GLN A 193 -4.08 -11.20 -9.19
CA GLN A 193 -4.38 -11.99 -10.40
C GLN A 193 -5.64 -12.86 -10.29
N GLU A 194 -6.16 -13.08 -9.07
CA GLU A 194 -7.43 -13.79 -8.89
C GLU A 194 -8.63 -13.00 -9.43
N PHE A 195 -8.45 -11.70 -9.66
CA PHE A 195 -9.47 -10.84 -10.28
C PHE A 195 -9.54 -11.04 -11.78
N LYS A 196 -10.64 -11.65 -12.24
CA LYS A 196 -11.01 -11.71 -13.65
C LYS A 196 -11.96 -10.56 -13.97
N LEU A 197 -11.48 -9.58 -14.72
CA LEU A 197 -12.36 -8.60 -15.36
C LEU A 197 -12.98 -9.23 -16.60
N TYR A 198 -14.28 -9.50 -16.53
CA TYR A 198 -15.04 -9.76 -17.72
C TYR A 198 -15.22 -8.45 -18.47
N ARG A 199 -14.41 -8.23 -19.52
CA ARG A 199 -14.70 -7.18 -20.50
C ARG A 199 -15.98 -7.61 -21.22
N GLY A 200 -17.06 -6.85 -21.05
CA GLY A 200 -18.27 -7.02 -21.85
C GLY A 200 -17.88 -6.95 -23.33
N GLN A 201 -18.31 -7.97 -24.09
CA GLN A 201 -18.17 -8.00 -25.55
C GLN A 201 -18.97 -6.87 -26.20
#